data_AF-A0A524K4D6-F1
#
_entry.id   AF-A0A524K4D6-F1
#
_cell.length_a   1.000
_cell.length_b   1.000
_cell.length_c   1.000
_cell.angle_alpha   90.00
_cell.angle_beta   90.00
_cell.angle_gamma   90.00
#
_symmetry.space_group_name_H-M   'P 1'
#
loop_
_entity.id
_entity.type
_entity.pdbx_description
1 polymer ?
#
loop_
_entity_poly.entity_id
_entity_poly.type
_entity_poly.pdbx_seq_one_letter_code
_entity_poly.pdbx_strand_id
1 'polypeptide(L)' 'LNYVDSTGIGTIIKIKKTLIHVGGELVLFSVPPKVNDVFELVNLKEFVQVFYNEQKALEHLRRAAAPPT' A
#
# COMPACT_ATOMS: atom_id res chain seq x y z
N LEU A 1 4.48 -2.07 14.65
CA LEU A 1 3.62 -3.27 14.44
C LEU A 1 4.52 -4.46 14.12
N ASN A 2 4.30 -5.63 14.73
CA ASN A 2 5.16 -6.80 14.51
C ASN A 2 4.51 -7.93 13.71
N TYR A 3 3.21 -7.83 13.44
CA TYR A 3 2.43 -8.86 12.75
C TYR A 3 1.15 -8.23 12.16
N VAL A 4 0.64 -8.84 11.09
CA VAL A 4 -0.66 -8.55 10.49
C VAL A 4 -1.32 -9.89 10.17
N ASP A 5 -2.60 -10.01 10.50
CA ASP A 5 -3.38 -11.21 10.23
C ASP A 5 -4.20 -11.06 8.93
N SER A 6 -5.00 -12.09 8.63
CA SER A 6 -5.88 -12.12 7.46
C SER A 6 -6.89 -10.97 7.44
N THR A 7 -7.41 -10.57 8.60
CA THR A 7 -8.35 -9.44 8.73
C THR A 7 -7.66 -8.10 8.42
N GLY A 8 -6.44 -7.90 8.92
CA GLY A 8 -5.62 -6.72 8.61
C GLY A 8 -5.30 -6.62 7.12
N ILE A 9 -4.88 -7.72 6.50
CA ILE A 9 -4.62 -7.78 5.05
C ILE A 9 -5.89 -7.46 4.25
N GLY A 10 -7.03 -8.10 4.60
CA GLY A 10 -8.31 -7.84 3.95
C GLY A 10 -8.76 -6.39 4.07
N THR A 11 -8.48 -5.76 5.21
CA THR A 11 -8.77 -4.34 5.45
C THR A 11 -7.93 -3.44 4.55
N ILE A 12 -6.62 -3.69 4.41
CA ILE A 12 -5.74 -2.92 3.52
C ILE A 12 -6.23 -3.02 2.06
N ILE A 13 -6.55 -4.23 1.59
CA ILE A 13 -7.09 -4.45 0.24
C ILE A 13 -8.39 -3.67 0.04
N LYS A 14 -9.31 -3.74 1.02
CA LYS A 14 -10.58 -3.01 0.95
C LYS A 14 -10.37 -1.51 0.85
N ILE A 15 -9.49 -0.95 1.67
CA ILE A 15 -9.17 0.50 1.65
C ILE A 15 -8.58 0.91 0.30
N LYS A 16 -7.57 0.18 -0.21
CA LYS A 16 -6.98 0.42 -1.54
C LYS A 16 -8.04 0.42 -2.63
N LYS A 17 -8.93 -0.58 -2.64
CA LYS A 17 -10.02 -0.66 -3.62
C LYS A 17 -10.97 0.53 -3.51
N THR A 18 -11.36 0.93 -2.31
CA THR A 18 -12.23 2.10 -2.09
C THR A 18 -11.57 3.38 -2.59
N LEU A 19 -10.28 3.57 -2.31
CA LEU A 19 -9.54 4.74 -2.78
C LEU A 19 -9.45 4.81 -4.31
N ILE A 20 -9.14 3.69 -4.98
CA ILE A 20 -9.09 3.64 -6.45
C ILE A 20 -10.43 4.09 -7.07
N HIS A 21 -11.57 3.68 -6.49
CA HIS A 21 -12.90 4.07 -7.00
C HIS A 21 -13.18 5.57 -6.94
N VAL A 22 -12.50 6.30 -6.06
CA VAL A 22 -12.62 7.76 -5.92
C VAL A 22 -11.42 8.50 -6.51
N GLY A 23 -10.56 7.82 -7.28
CA GLY A 23 -9.36 8.40 -7.89
C GLY A 23 -8.20 8.60 -6.92
N GLY A 24 -8.25 7.97 -5.73
CA GLY A 24 -7.18 7.98 -4.74
C GLY A 24 -6.24 6.78 -4.83
N GLU A 25 -5.14 6.86 -4.08
CA GLU A 25 -4.07 5.86 -4.05
C GLU A 25 -3.68 5.54 -2.58
N LEU A 26 -3.24 4.31 -2.31
CA LEU A 26 -2.73 3.87 -1.02
C LEU A 26 -1.37 3.22 -1.20
N VAL A 27 -0.40 3.72 -0.44
CA VAL A 27 0.95 3.17 -0.34
C VAL A 27 1.26 2.82 1.11
N LEU A 28 2.13 1.85 1.34
CA LEU A 28 2.67 1.56 2.65
C LEU A 28 4.09 2.08 2.75
N PHE A 29 4.44 2.65 3.90
CA PHE A 29 5.76 3.19 4.16
C PHE A 29 6.37 2.52 5.39
N SER A 30 7.66 2.20 5.32
CA SER A 30 8.45 1.67 6.44
C SER A 30 7.84 0.41 7.09
N VAL A 31 7.39 -0.54 6.25
CA VAL A 31 6.84 -1.82 6.71
C VAL A 31 7.95 -2.66 7.36
N PRO A 32 7.79 -3.15 8.59
CA PRO A 32 8.78 -3.98 9.25
C PRO A 32 9.02 -5.29 8.48
N PRO A 33 10.27 -5.83 8.45
CA PRO A 33 10.60 -7.02 7.66
C PRO A 33 9.65 -8.20 7.88
N LYS A 34 9.32 -8.51 9.14
CA LYS A 34 8.38 -9.60 9.49
C LYS A 34 6.99 -9.44 8.87
N VAL A 35 6.50 -8.21 8.74
CA VAL A 35 5.20 -7.92 8.13
C VAL A 35 5.31 -7.99 6.61
N ASN A 36 6.46 -7.54 6.07
CA ASN A 36 6.77 -7.61 4.65
C ASN A 36 6.85 -9.07 4.15
N ASP A 37 7.38 -9.99 4.95
CA ASP A 37 7.41 -11.43 4.65
C ASP A 37 5.99 -11.99 4.49
N VAL A 38 5.07 -11.62 5.39
CA VAL A 38 3.65 -12.00 5.29
C VAL A 38 3.02 -11.44 4.02
N PHE A 39 3.34 -10.20 3.64
CA PHE A 39 2.86 -9.59 2.40
C PHE A 39 3.37 -10.29 1.14
N GLU A 40 4.61 -10.80 1.14
CA GLU A 40 5.13 -11.62 0.05
C GLU A 40 4.39 -12.95 -0.07
N LEU A 41 4.17 -13.63 1.06
CA LEU A 41 3.48 -14.93 1.08
C LEU A 41 2.06 -14.88 0.50
N VAL A 42 1.37 -13.75 0.65
CA VAL A 42 0.01 -13.54 0.15
C VAL A 42 -0.06 -12.72 -1.15
N ASN A 43 1.09 -12.41 -1.77
CA ASN A 43 1.22 -11.56 -2.96
C ASN A 43 0.57 -10.16 -2.81
N LEU A 44 0.54 -9.60 -1.59
CA LEU A 44 -0.08 -8.29 -1.36
C LEU A 44 0.68 -7.15 -2.07
N LYS A 45 1.98 -7.34 -2.34
CA LYS A 45 2.83 -6.34 -2.99
C LYS A 45 2.39 -6.01 -4.42
N GLU A 46 1.63 -6.87 -5.07
CA GLU A 46 1.03 -6.60 -6.38
C GLU A 46 -0.16 -5.63 -6.29
N PHE A 47 -0.79 -5.54 -5.11
CA PHE A 47 -1.97 -4.70 -4.87
C PHE A 47 -1.62 -3.34 -4.25
N VAL A 48 -0.56 -3.28 -3.46
CA VAL A 48 -0.16 -2.09 -2.69
C VAL A 48 1.35 -1.90 -2.79
N GLN A 49 1.75 -0.68 -3.15
CA GLN A 49 3.16 -0.30 -3.24
C GLN A 49 3.74 -0.10 -1.84
N VAL A 50 4.94 -0.65 -1.60
CA VAL A 50 5.67 -0.50 -0.34
C VAL A 50 6.94 0.32 -0.57
N PHE A 51 7.13 1.39 0.20
CA PHE A 51 8.28 2.28 0.13
C PHE A 51 9.07 2.29 1.44
N TYR A 52 10.38 2.43 1.33
CA TYR A 52 11.29 2.64 2.47
C TYR A 52 11.80 4.08 2.58
N ASN A 53 11.52 4.90 1.57
CA ASN A 53 11.83 6.33 1.56
C ASN A 53 10.53 7.13 1.46
N GLU A 54 10.33 8.02 2.42
CA GLU A 54 9.09 8.80 2.54
C GLU A 54 8.89 9.72 1.34
N GLN A 55 9.95 10.38 0.85
CA GLN A 55 9.87 11.24 -0.32
C GLN A 55 9.38 10.47 -1.56
N LYS A 56 9.92 9.28 -1.81
CA LYS A 56 9.47 8.43 -2.92
C LYS A 56 7.99 8.04 -2.80
N ALA A 57 7.52 7.75 -1.60
CA ALA A 57 6.11 7.44 -1.35
C ALA A 57 5.21 8.64 -1.67
N LEU A 58 5.61 9.83 -1.20
CA LEU A 58 4.88 11.08 -1.46
C LEU A 58 4.90 11.47 -2.94
N GLU A 59 6.05 11.31 -3.62
CA GLU A 59 6.15 11.54 -5.06
C GLU A 59 5.22 10.61 -5.85
N HIS A 60 5.13 9.34 -5.46
CA HIS A 60 4.20 8.38 -6.06
C HIS A 60 2.75 8.83 -5.90
N LEU A 61 2.33 9.20 -4.68
CA LEU A 61 0.98 9.69 -4.41
C LEU A 61 0.66 10.97 -5.20
N ARG A 62 1.61 11.90 -5.33
CA ARG A 62 1.43 13.12 -6.13
C ARG A 62 1.22 12.83 -7.61
N ARG A 63 1.96 11.87 -8.17
CA ARG A 63 1.79 11.44 -9.57
C ARG A 63 0.45 10.73 -9.79
N ALA A 64 0.03 9.91 -8.84
CA ALA A 64 -1.26 9.23 -8.89
C ALA A 64 -2.45 10.21 -8.79
N ALA A 65 -2.28 11.32 -8.07
CA ALA A 65 -3.28 12.37 -7.93
C ALA A 65 -3.33 13.37 -9.11
N ALA A 66 -2.35 13.34 -10.02
CA ALA A 66 -2.35 14.22 -11.17
C ALA A 66 -3.44 13.76 -12.17
N PRO A 67 -4.37 14.64 -12.60
CA PRO A 67 -5.35 14.26 -13.61
C PRO A 67 -4.63 13.89 -14.92
N PRO A 68 -5.14 12.89 -15.67
CA PRO A 68 -4.59 12.59 -16.99
C PRO A 68 -4.72 13.85 -17.87
N THR A 69 -3.58 14.38 -18.32
CA THR A 69 -3.48 15.44 -19.33
C THR A 69 -4.08 15.03 -20.65
#